data_AF-A0A6B3FGE9-F1
#
_entry.id   AF-A0A6B3FGE9-F1
#
_cell.length_a   1.000
_cell.length_b   1.000
_cell.length_c   1.000
_cell.angle_alpha   90.00
_cell.angle_beta   90.00
_cell.angle_gamma   90.00
#
_symmetry.space_group_name_H-M   'P 1'
#
loop_
_entity.id
_entity.type
_entity.pdbx_description
1 polymer ?
#
loop_
_entity_poly.entity_id
_entity_poly.type
_entity_poly.pdbx_seq_one_letter_code
_entity_poly.pdbx_strand_id
1 'polypeptide(L)' 'GTAEASLDLIRRAGAQVAGVAVLMELGFLAGRSRLEPALAGTPLEALITV' A
#
# COMPACT_ATOMS: atom_id res chain seq x y z
N GLY A 1 -6.14 4.42 2.64
CA GLY A 1 -6.61 5.72 2.13
C GLY A 1 -6.46 5.76 0.62
N THR A 2 -5.70 6.72 0.09
CA THR A 2 -5.44 6.83 -1.36
C THR A 2 -4.80 5.59 -1.95
N ALA A 3 -3.75 5.06 -1.31
CA ALA A 3 -3.07 3.84 -1.74
C ALA A 3 -4.02 2.65 -1.87
N GLU A 4 -4.90 2.47 -0.88
CA GLU A 4 -5.93 1.42 -0.86
C GLU A 4 -6.89 1.53 -2.05
N ALA A 5 -7.40 2.74 -2.31
CA ALA A 5 -8.28 2.98 -3.46
C ALA A 5 -7.56 2.72 -4.79
N SER A 6 -6.28 3.09 -4.91
CA SER A 6 -5.48 2.79 -6.10
C SER A 6 -5.28 1.29 -6.31
N LEU A 7 -5.01 0.52 -5.25
CA LEU A 7 -4.90 -0.94 -5.33
C LEU A 7 -6.21 -1.58 -5.84
N ASP A 8 -7.35 -1.10 -5.34
CA ASP A 8 -8.66 -1.57 -5.78
C ASP A 8 -8.93 -1.25 -7.26
N LEU A 9 -8.54 -0.06 -7.73
CA LEU A 9 -8.68 0.32 -9.14
C LEU A 9 -7.84 -0.59 -10.06
N ILE A 10 -6.59 -0.89 -9.69
CA ILE A 10 -5.70 -1.78 -10.46
C ILE A 10 -6.31 -3.18 -10.56
N ARG A 11 -6.83 -3.73 -9.45
CA ARG A 11 -7.48 -5.05 -9.44
C ARG A 11 -8.74 -5.09 -10.29
N ARG A 12 -9.58 -4.06 -10.22
CA ARG A 12 -10.79 -3.94 -11.05
C ARG A 12 -10.46 -3.86 -12.54
N ALA A 13 -9.28 -3.35 -12.89
CA ALA A 13 -8.76 -3.36 -14.25
C ALA A 13 -8.19 -4.74 -14.69
N GLY A 14 -8.25 -5.78 -13.84
CA GLY A 14 -7.76 -7.12 -14.14
C GLY A 14 -6.25 -7.29 -14.00
N ALA A 15 -5.55 -6.33 -13.40
CA ALA A 15 -4.10 -6.37 -13.21
C ALA A 15 -3.72 -6.83 -11.80
N GLN A 16 -2.49 -7.33 -11.68
CA GLN A 16 -1.86 -7.67 -10.41
C GLN A 16 -0.94 -6.54 -9.94
N VAL A 17 -0.89 -6.32 -8.63
CA VAL A 17 0.01 -5.35 -8.02
C VAL A 17 1.28 -6.08 -7.60
N ALA A 18 2.43 -5.63 -8.09
CA ALA A 18 3.72 -6.24 -7.75
C ALA A 18 4.29 -5.73 -6.41
N GLY A 19 3.96 -4.50 -6.02
CA GLY A 19 4.50 -3.83 -4.84
C GLY A 19 3.89 -2.45 -4.63
N VAL A 20 3.97 -1.94 -3.41
CA VAL A 20 3.80 -0.52 -3.10
C VAL A 20 5.12 0.00 -2.55
N ALA A 21 5.60 1.11 -3.09
CA ALA A 21 6.81 1.77 -2.58
C ALA A 21 6.46 3.21 -2.23
N VAL A 22 6.86 3.65 -1.05
CA VAL A 22 6.72 5.03 -0.60
C VAL A 22 8.07 5.59 -0.18
N LEU A 23 8.28 6.88 -0.44
CA LEU A 23 9.48 7.55 0.06
C LEU A 23 9.46 7.65 1.59
N MET A 24 8.28 7.87 2.17
CA MET A 24 8.12 8.16 3.59
C MET A 24 6.87 7.48 4.16
N GLU A 25 7.03 6.81 5.28
CA GLU A 25 5.96 6.28 6.12
C GLU A 25 5.88 7.07 7.43
N LEU A 26 4.67 7.52 7.78
CA LEU A 26 4.39 8.17 9.06
C LEU A 26 3.85 7.12 10.02
N GLY A 27 4.70 6.59 10.89
CA GLY A 27 4.42 5.42 11.74
C GLY A 27 3.23 5.67 12.69
N PHE A 28 3.07 6.90 13.16
CA PHE A 28 1.99 7.30 14.07
C PHE A 28 0.58 7.23 13.44
N LEU A 29 0.48 7.13 12.10
CA LEU A 29 -0.82 7.03 11.41
C LEU A 29 -1.33 5.59 11.23
N ALA A 30 -0.54 4.57 11.59
CA ALA A 30 -0.88 3.16 11.39
C ALA A 30 -1.32 2.80 9.94
N GLY A 31 -0.80 3.54 8.95
CA GLY A 31 -1.21 3.42 7.54
C GLY A 31 -0.93 2.03 6.96
N ARG A 32 0.22 1.44 7.32
CA ARG A 32 0.62 0.08 6.91
C ARG A 32 -0.37 -0.98 7.37
N SER A 33 -0.72 -1.01 8.66
CA SER A 33 -1.70 -1.97 9.21
C SER A 33 -3.05 -1.84 8.54
N ARG A 34 -3.50 -0.61 8.25
CA ARG A 34 -4.74 -0.38 7.51
C ARG A 34 -4.66 -0.88 6.06
N LEU A 35 -3.49 -0.80 5.41
CA LEU A 35 -3.30 -1.20 4.02
C LEU A 35 -3.11 -2.72 3.86
N GLU A 36 -2.69 -3.43 4.91
CA GLU A 36 -2.38 -4.87 4.87
C GLU A 36 -3.44 -5.74 4.18
N PRO A 37 -4.75 -5.62 4.49
CA PRO A 37 -5.77 -6.44 3.81
C PRO A 37 -5.81 -6.16 2.30
N ALA A 38 -5.65 -4.90 1.92
CA ALA A 38 -5.64 -4.46 0.54
C ALA A 38 -4.31 -4.76 -0.16
N LEU A 39 -3.23 -5.15 0.52
CA LEU A 39 -1.99 -5.60 -0.12
C LEU A 39 -2.09 -7.06 -0.56
N ALA A 40 -2.87 -7.90 0.14
CA ALA A 40 -3.04 -9.31 -0.20
C ALA A 40 -1.71 -10.04 -0.43
N GLY A 41 -0.72 -9.80 0.45
CA GLY A 41 0.63 -10.37 0.36
C GLY A 41 1.61 -9.62 -0.55
N THR A 42 1.16 -8.56 -1.22
CA THR A 42 2.03 -7.66 -2.00
C THR A 42 2.98 -6.90 -1.07
N PRO A 43 4.28 -6.79 -1.38
CA PRO A 43 5.23 -6.06 -0.54
C PRO A 43 4.91 -4.56 -0.46
N LEU A 44 5.09 -3.99 0.73
CA LEU A 44 5.09 -2.55 0.97
C LEU A 44 6.47 -2.15 1.48
N GLU A 45 7.17 -1.31 0.72
CA GLU A 45 8.48 -0.77 1.07
C GLU A 45 8.39 0.73 1.39
N ALA A 46 9.06 1.14 2.46
CA ALA A 46 9.20 2.54 2.83
C ALA A 46 10.69 2.88 2.96
N LEU A 47 11.15 3.90 2.26
CA LEU A 47 12.57 4.28 2.32
C LEU A 47 12.93 5.00 3.63
N ILE A 48 11.98 5.75 4.19
CA ILE A 48 12.13 6.50 5.44
C ILE A 48 10.89 6.27 6.30
N THR A 49 11.09 6.04 7.60
CA THR A 49 10.01 5.95 8.58
C THR A 49 10.19 7.03 9.65
N VAL A 50 9.11 7.76 9.93
CA VAL A 50 9.06 8.87 10.92
C VAL A 50 7.92 8.65 11.91
#